data_AF-A0A2N5ZXG2-F1
#
_entry.id   AF-A0A2N5ZXG2-F1
#
_cell.length_a   1.000
_cell.length_b   1.000
_cell.length_c   1.000
_cell.angle_alpha   90.00
_cell.angle_beta   90.00
_cell.angle_gamma   90.00
#
_symmetry.space_group_name_H-M   'P 1'
#
loop_
_entity.id
_entity.type
_entity.pdbx_description
1 polymer ?
#
loop_
_entity_poly.entity_id
_entity_poly.type
_entity_poly.pdbx_seq_one_letter_code
_entity_poly.pdbx_strand_id
1 'polypeptide(L)'
;MVYFSFWDIFIVPLYIGIAWYIARRIGMRKSEENPAYKYYQWGLLYKIGGAIALCLIYLFYYGGGDTTGYYNSAVALNNLLFEDPSTYFSILANNLTPENFSAFNETTGWPGYYHDPYTFTVPRFTSVLLLFTTGSFLQVSVLTAIVTYSGIWRLYLMFVDMYPSNYKLLAIAVLFIPSVAFWGSGVLKDSYTMAAAGWTVYSFYMIVFRKRKILVNLLFILISVYVLMSIKAYILFAIIGGLLIWMGFHYLNKLKSPFFRILVLPIIAFMLFGLGQYLIFNLGQFVGSYYTSMDALLEKAIITQDDLTRAYYGGNSFDIGELTPDVASVVSKFPVATIAGLYRPFIFEVRNPVMLLSAIENTFLLLLLLWVIYKVGLRRFIAIMFEKPVLLFAFGFTLLFAFSVGLTTANFGALVRYKIPLLPFYVAALFTIYFIDKRLKLLNAAEE
;
A
#
# COMPACT_ATOMS: atom_id res chain seq x y z
N MET A 1 -17.21 -25.52 -3.69
CA MET A 1 -15.83 -25.01 -3.50
C MET A 1 -15.47 -25.04 -2.03
N VAL A 2 -14.20 -25.29 -1.70
CA VAL A 2 -13.74 -25.57 -0.33
C VAL A 2 -13.07 -24.31 0.24
N TYR A 3 -13.85 -23.45 0.89
CA TYR A 3 -13.32 -22.27 1.59
C TYR A 3 -12.51 -22.65 2.84
N PHE A 4 -12.98 -23.69 3.54
CA PHE A 4 -12.24 -24.35 4.61
C PHE A 4 -12.14 -25.84 4.28
N SER A 5 -10.91 -26.35 4.26
CA SER A 5 -10.61 -27.77 4.10
C SER A 5 -10.37 -28.41 5.46
N PHE A 6 -10.69 -29.69 5.63
CA PHE A 6 -10.27 -30.46 6.81
C PHE A 6 -8.75 -30.36 7.03
N TRP A 7 -7.99 -30.29 5.93
CA TRP A 7 -6.55 -30.11 5.96
C TRP A 7 -6.09 -28.78 6.56
N ASP A 8 -6.94 -27.76 6.64
CA ASP A 8 -6.59 -26.46 7.21
C ASP A 8 -6.20 -26.57 8.69
N ILE A 9 -6.81 -27.50 9.43
CA ILE A 9 -6.50 -27.76 10.85
C ILE A 9 -5.03 -28.15 11.04
N PHE A 10 -4.40 -28.75 10.03
CA PHE A 10 -3.01 -29.19 10.08
C PHE A 10 -2.07 -28.27 9.31
N ILE A 11 -2.44 -27.91 8.08
CA ILE A 11 -1.57 -27.17 7.15
C ILE A 11 -1.41 -25.72 7.58
N VAL A 12 -2.48 -25.07 8.08
CA VAL A 12 -2.37 -23.66 8.48
C VAL A 12 -1.46 -23.51 9.71
N PRO A 13 -1.62 -24.28 10.81
CA PRO A 13 -0.65 -24.28 11.90
C PRO A 13 0.76 -24.65 11.46
N LEU A 14 0.92 -25.58 10.50
CA LEU A 14 2.23 -25.92 9.94
C LEU A 14 2.88 -24.73 9.24
N TYR A 15 2.16 -24.02 8.36
CA TYR A 15 2.67 -22.81 7.69
C TYR A 15 3.01 -21.70 8.67
N ILE A 16 2.17 -21.49 9.70
CA ILE A 16 2.46 -20.54 10.77
C ILE A 16 3.71 -20.95 11.54
N GLY A 17 3.85 -22.24 11.89
CA GLY A 17 4.98 -22.78 12.62
C GLY A 17 6.30 -22.65 11.85
N ILE A 18 6.29 -23.00 10.56
CA ILE A 18 7.45 -22.84 9.67
C ILE A 18 7.81 -21.36 9.52
N ALA A 19 6.82 -20.50 9.24
CA ALA A 19 7.03 -19.07 9.08
C ALA A 19 7.59 -18.43 10.36
N TRP A 20 7.04 -18.79 11.53
CA TRP A 20 7.53 -18.36 12.82
C TRP A 20 8.95 -18.85 13.11
N TYR A 21 9.24 -20.13 12.86
CA TYR A 21 10.58 -20.68 13.09
C TYR A 21 11.63 -19.98 12.23
N ILE A 22 11.38 -19.81 10.93
CA ILE A 22 12.27 -19.09 10.01
C ILE A 22 12.43 -17.64 10.47
N ALA A 23 11.32 -16.96 10.81
CA ALA A 23 11.35 -15.57 11.24
C ALA A 23 12.09 -15.39 12.56
N ARG A 24 11.92 -16.31 13.52
CA ARG A 24 12.64 -16.31 14.80
C ARG A 24 14.14 -16.52 14.58
N ARG A 25 14.53 -17.45 13.70
CA ARG A 25 15.96 -17.69 13.36
C ARG A 25 16.60 -16.46 12.72
N ILE A 26 15.90 -15.80 11.79
CA ILE A 26 16.35 -14.54 11.19
C ILE A 26 16.43 -13.44 12.24
N GLY A 27 15.41 -13.32 13.09
CA GLY A 27 15.32 -12.35 14.17
C GLY A 27 16.48 -12.46 15.15
N MET A 28 16.73 -13.66 15.69
CA MET A 28 17.81 -13.91 16.65
C MET A 28 19.18 -13.58 16.04
N ARG A 29 19.50 -14.16 14.87
CA ARG A 29 20.81 -13.97 14.21
C ARG A 29 21.14 -12.51 13.91
N LYS A 30 20.13 -11.70 13.57
CA LYS A 30 20.35 -10.30 13.16
C LYS A 30 20.06 -9.30 14.27
N SER A 31 19.47 -9.72 15.39
CA SER A 31 19.13 -8.82 16.50
C SER A 31 20.34 -8.31 17.26
N GLU A 32 21.46 -9.03 17.21
CA GLU A 32 22.74 -8.60 17.78
C GLU A 32 23.29 -7.38 17.05
N GLU A 33 23.22 -7.37 15.71
CA GLU A 33 23.66 -6.24 14.88
C GLU A 33 22.61 -5.13 14.81
N ASN A 34 21.32 -5.48 14.75
CA ASN A 34 20.24 -4.53 14.60
C ASN A 34 19.00 -4.93 15.45
N PRO A 35 18.75 -4.24 16.59
CA PRO A 35 17.65 -4.53 17.50
C PRO A 35 16.26 -4.54 16.86
N ALA A 36 16.08 -3.89 15.70
CA ALA A 36 14.82 -3.89 14.96
C ALA A 36 14.36 -5.30 14.54
N TYR A 37 15.30 -6.23 14.33
CA TYR A 37 15.00 -7.61 13.96
C TYR A 37 14.21 -8.39 15.02
N LYS A 38 14.14 -7.88 16.26
CA LYS A 38 13.24 -8.41 17.30
C LYS A 38 11.77 -8.37 16.88
N TYR A 39 11.39 -7.42 16.03
CA TYR A 39 10.01 -7.25 15.54
C TYR A 39 9.70 -8.05 14.27
N TYR A 40 10.68 -8.72 13.65
CA TYR A 40 10.45 -9.44 12.39
C TYR A 40 9.41 -10.56 12.54
N GLN A 41 9.58 -11.41 13.57
CA GLN A 41 8.63 -12.50 13.85
C GLN A 41 7.25 -11.97 14.25
N TRP A 42 7.20 -10.91 15.05
CA TRP A 42 5.95 -10.38 15.60
C TRP A 42 5.15 -9.64 14.52
N GLY A 43 5.81 -8.87 13.66
CA GLY A 43 5.15 -8.24 12.51
C GLY A 43 4.63 -9.27 11.51
N LEU A 44 5.38 -10.37 11.27
CA LEU A 44 4.91 -11.46 10.41
C LEU A 44 3.67 -12.14 10.98
N LEU A 45 3.69 -12.51 12.26
CA LEU A 45 2.55 -13.12 12.93
C LEU A 45 1.33 -12.20 12.96
N TYR A 46 1.53 -10.90 13.19
CA TYR A 46 0.45 -9.91 13.16
C TYR A 46 -0.19 -9.83 11.77
N LYS A 47 0.62 -9.83 10.71
CA LYS A 47 0.14 -9.84 9.33
C LYS A 47 -0.62 -11.13 8.98
N ILE A 48 -0.13 -12.29 9.42
CA ILE A 48 -0.84 -13.57 9.26
C ILE A 48 -2.17 -13.55 10.01
N GLY A 49 -2.19 -13.04 11.24
CA GLY A 49 -3.42 -12.82 12.01
C GLY A 49 -4.42 -11.95 11.25
N GLY A 50 -3.94 -10.91 10.57
CA GLY A 50 -4.73 -10.08 9.67
C GLY A 50 -5.35 -10.84 8.49
N ALA A 51 -4.60 -11.75 7.85
CA ALA A 51 -5.15 -12.62 6.79
C ALA A 51 -6.24 -13.56 7.33
N ILE A 52 -6.02 -14.18 8.50
CA ILE A 52 -7.01 -15.06 9.12
C ILE A 52 -8.28 -14.27 9.46
N ALA A 53 -8.12 -13.11 10.11
CA ALA A 53 -9.25 -12.22 10.43
C ALA A 53 -10.02 -11.81 9.17
N LEU A 54 -9.32 -11.51 8.07
CA LEU A 54 -9.92 -11.19 6.79
C LEU A 54 -10.75 -12.36 6.25
N CYS A 55 -10.21 -13.57 6.23
CA CYS A 55 -10.95 -14.76 5.80
C CYS A 55 -12.22 -14.97 6.64
N LEU A 56 -12.10 -14.85 7.97
CA LEU A 56 -13.23 -15.03 8.88
C LEU A 56 -14.34 -13.99 8.64
N ILE A 57 -13.99 -12.71 8.52
CA ILE A 57 -14.98 -11.65 8.28
C ILE A 57 -15.64 -11.82 6.91
N TYR A 58 -14.87 -12.08 5.85
CA TYR A 58 -15.45 -12.22 4.51
C TYR A 58 -16.36 -13.43 4.39
N LEU A 59 -16.03 -14.55 5.01
CA LEU A 59 -16.85 -15.76 4.92
C LEU A 59 -18.05 -15.74 5.85
N PHE A 60 -17.88 -15.33 7.11
CA PHE A 60 -18.93 -15.46 8.13
C PHE A 60 -19.77 -14.19 8.33
N TYR A 61 -19.24 -13.01 8.03
CA TYR A 61 -19.96 -11.76 8.21
C TYR A 61 -20.47 -11.17 6.88
N TYR A 62 -19.64 -11.15 5.84
CA TYR A 62 -20.06 -10.64 4.52
C TYR A 62 -20.69 -11.70 3.61
N GLY A 63 -20.47 -12.99 3.88
CA GLY A 63 -20.96 -14.08 3.03
C GLY A 63 -20.27 -14.18 1.66
N GLY A 64 -19.12 -13.53 1.49
CA GLY A 64 -18.37 -13.45 0.24
C GLY A 64 -17.80 -12.06 -0.03
N GLY A 65 -17.21 -11.87 -1.21
CA GLY A 65 -16.71 -10.59 -1.71
C GLY A 65 -15.53 -10.75 -2.66
N ASP A 66 -14.82 -9.64 -2.93
CA ASP A 66 -13.67 -9.61 -3.86
C ASP A 66 -12.65 -10.72 -3.58
N THR A 67 -12.30 -10.94 -2.31
CA THR A 67 -11.28 -11.92 -1.93
C THR A 67 -11.66 -13.36 -2.30
N THR A 68 -12.93 -13.73 -2.08
CA THR A 68 -13.44 -15.06 -2.46
C THR A 68 -13.58 -15.17 -3.97
N GLY A 69 -13.95 -14.09 -4.66
CA GLY A 69 -14.01 -14.04 -6.12
C GLY A 69 -12.63 -14.26 -6.75
N TYR A 70 -11.60 -13.58 -6.24
CA TYR A 70 -10.23 -13.75 -6.70
C TYR A 70 -9.71 -15.17 -6.47
N TYR A 71 -10.01 -15.74 -5.31
CA TYR A 71 -9.66 -17.12 -4.99
C TYR A 71 -10.37 -18.11 -5.93
N ASN A 72 -11.68 -17.96 -6.16
CA ASN A 72 -12.43 -18.83 -7.06
C ASN A 72 -11.85 -18.79 -8.49
N SER A 73 -11.55 -17.60 -9.01
CA SER A 73 -10.88 -17.46 -10.31
C SER A 73 -9.47 -18.08 -10.33
N ALA A 74 -8.72 -17.99 -9.22
CA ALA A 74 -7.41 -18.61 -9.11
C ALA A 74 -7.48 -20.14 -9.07
N VAL A 75 -8.53 -20.72 -8.47
CA VAL A 75 -8.81 -22.16 -8.50
C VAL A 75 -9.11 -22.63 -9.92
N ALA A 76 -9.96 -21.91 -10.66
CA ALA A 76 -10.23 -22.22 -12.06
C ALA A 76 -8.95 -22.22 -12.91
N LEU A 77 -8.06 -21.25 -12.70
CA LEU A 77 -6.74 -21.23 -13.33
C LEU A 77 -5.87 -22.43 -12.93
N ASN A 78 -5.89 -22.82 -11.65
CA ASN A 78 -5.10 -23.97 -11.19
C ASN A 78 -5.61 -25.28 -11.79
N ASN A 79 -6.93 -25.44 -11.91
CA ASN A 79 -7.51 -26.59 -12.60
C ASN A 79 -7.10 -26.61 -14.09
N LEU A 80 -7.15 -25.44 -14.75
CA LEU A 80 -6.72 -25.31 -16.14
C LEU A 80 -5.25 -25.68 -16.33
N LEU A 81 -4.36 -25.42 -15.37
CA LEU A 81 -2.96 -25.84 -15.45
C LEU A 81 -2.82 -27.36 -15.64
N PHE A 82 -3.71 -28.17 -15.07
CA PHE A 82 -3.64 -29.63 -15.19
C PHE A 82 -4.32 -30.17 -16.45
N GLU A 83 -5.20 -29.39 -17.09
CA GLU A 83 -5.88 -29.76 -18.32
C GLU A 83 -5.17 -29.22 -19.57
N ASP A 84 -4.81 -27.94 -19.57
CA ASP A 84 -4.09 -27.25 -20.64
C ASP A 84 -3.02 -26.29 -20.05
N PRO A 85 -1.82 -26.81 -19.76
CA PRO A 85 -0.71 -26.01 -19.23
C PRO A 85 -0.32 -24.84 -20.15
N SER A 86 -0.46 -25.00 -21.47
CA SER A 86 -0.06 -23.96 -22.44
C SER A 86 -0.96 -22.74 -22.29
N THR A 87 -2.27 -22.96 -22.27
CA THR A 87 -3.23 -21.87 -22.07
C THR A 87 -3.10 -21.26 -20.67
N TYR A 88 -2.83 -22.06 -19.63
CA TYR A 88 -2.53 -21.52 -18.30
C TYR A 88 -1.34 -20.53 -18.32
N PHE A 89 -0.20 -20.89 -18.91
CA PHE A 89 0.96 -19.99 -18.96
C PHE A 89 0.73 -18.77 -19.86
N SER A 90 -0.06 -18.92 -20.93
CA SER A 90 -0.51 -17.83 -21.79
C SER A 90 -1.34 -16.81 -20.98
N ILE A 91 -2.31 -17.29 -20.20
CA ILE A 91 -3.13 -16.45 -19.32
C ILE A 91 -2.27 -15.82 -18.20
N LEU A 92 -1.34 -16.56 -17.61
CA LEU A 92 -0.42 -16.05 -16.59
C LEU A 92 0.39 -14.85 -17.12
N ALA A 93 0.79 -14.89 -18.39
CA ALA A 93 1.46 -13.81 -19.11
C ALA A 93 0.55 -12.64 -19.52
N ASN A 94 -0.69 -12.57 -19.01
CA ASN A 94 -1.69 -11.53 -19.30
C ASN A 94 -2.37 -11.65 -20.68
N ASN A 95 -2.31 -12.81 -21.34
CA ASN A 95 -3.02 -13.01 -22.59
C ASN A 95 -4.49 -13.40 -22.29
N LEU A 96 -5.36 -12.41 -22.09
CA LEU A 96 -6.76 -12.62 -21.70
C LEU A 96 -7.71 -12.61 -22.91
N THR A 97 -7.39 -13.37 -23.95
CA THR A 97 -8.21 -13.40 -25.17
C THR A 97 -9.43 -14.32 -25.03
N PRO A 98 -10.47 -14.16 -25.86
CA PRO A 98 -11.61 -15.08 -25.91
C PRO A 98 -11.20 -16.53 -26.21
N GLU A 99 -10.16 -16.75 -27.00
CA GLU A 99 -9.65 -18.10 -27.32
C GLU A 99 -9.11 -18.77 -26.06
N ASN A 100 -8.28 -18.07 -25.30
CA ASN A 100 -7.79 -18.57 -24.01
C ASN A 100 -8.93 -18.78 -23.00
N PHE A 101 -9.99 -17.95 -23.06
CA PHE A 101 -11.17 -18.15 -22.21
C PHE A 101 -11.97 -19.40 -22.59
N SER A 102 -11.97 -19.79 -23.87
CA SER A 102 -12.69 -20.98 -24.34
C SER A 102 -12.10 -22.30 -23.85
N ALA A 103 -10.87 -22.28 -23.30
CA ALA A 103 -10.26 -23.45 -22.69
C ALA A 103 -10.88 -23.81 -21.32
N PHE A 104 -11.62 -22.89 -20.69
CA PHE A 104 -12.37 -23.19 -19.46
C PHE A 104 -13.65 -23.95 -19.77
N ASN A 105 -13.96 -24.94 -18.93
CA ASN A 105 -15.03 -25.91 -19.10
C ASN A 105 -15.65 -26.28 -17.74
N GLU A 106 -16.58 -27.24 -17.72
CA GLU A 106 -17.28 -27.65 -16.48
C GLU A 106 -16.34 -28.22 -15.41
N THR A 107 -15.23 -28.85 -15.80
CA THR A 107 -14.24 -29.45 -14.89
C THR A 107 -13.34 -28.39 -14.28
N THR A 108 -12.84 -27.45 -15.09
CA THR A 108 -12.00 -26.35 -14.61
C THR A 108 -12.79 -25.31 -13.84
N GLY A 109 -14.04 -25.07 -14.24
CA GLY A 109 -14.85 -23.92 -13.85
C GLY A 109 -14.41 -22.64 -14.57
N TRP A 110 -15.27 -21.63 -14.57
CA TRP A 110 -15.00 -20.36 -15.23
C TRP A 110 -14.49 -19.30 -14.26
N PRO A 111 -13.39 -18.60 -14.60
CA PRO A 111 -12.87 -17.59 -13.72
C PRO A 111 -13.69 -16.28 -13.88
N GLY A 112 -14.07 -15.69 -12.74
CA GLY A 112 -14.61 -14.33 -12.73
C GLY A 112 -13.55 -13.27 -13.03
N TYR A 113 -14.00 -12.05 -13.35
CA TYR A 113 -13.17 -10.88 -13.64
C TYR A 113 -12.24 -10.98 -14.87
N TYR A 114 -12.40 -12.00 -15.73
CA TYR A 114 -11.52 -12.22 -16.89
C TYR A 114 -11.48 -11.03 -17.86
N HIS A 115 -12.57 -10.28 -17.96
CA HIS A 115 -12.67 -9.08 -18.80
C HIS A 115 -11.96 -7.84 -18.24
N ASP A 116 -11.58 -7.83 -16.96
CA ASP A 116 -10.81 -6.73 -16.35
C ASP A 116 -9.37 -7.20 -16.06
N PRO A 117 -8.40 -6.87 -16.93
CA PRO A 117 -7.03 -7.34 -16.78
C PRO A 117 -6.37 -6.90 -15.47
N TYR A 118 -6.73 -5.74 -14.92
CA TYR A 118 -6.14 -5.27 -13.66
C TYR A 118 -6.67 -6.04 -12.46
N THR A 119 -7.96 -6.37 -12.49
CA THR A 119 -8.57 -7.22 -11.47
C THR A 119 -8.09 -8.66 -11.59
N PHE A 120 -7.96 -9.18 -12.82
CA PHE A 120 -7.54 -10.54 -13.10
C PHE A 120 -6.07 -10.84 -12.75
N THR A 121 -5.24 -9.81 -12.57
CA THR A 121 -3.89 -9.94 -12.02
C THR A 121 -3.86 -10.66 -10.66
N VAL A 122 -4.85 -10.40 -9.80
CA VAL A 122 -4.88 -11.04 -8.47
C VAL A 122 -5.10 -12.56 -8.57
N PRO A 123 -6.10 -13.07 -9.32
CA PRO A 123 -6.20 -14.49 -9.64
C PRO A 123 -4.92 -15.10 -10.21
N ARG A 124 -4.25 -14.42 -11.14
CA ARG A 124 -2.98 -14.90 -11.73
C ARG A 124 -1.90 -15.12 -10.70
N PHE A 125 -1.60 -14.11 -9.87
CA PHE A 125 -0.60 -14.24 -8.80
C PHE A 125 -1.01 -15.27 -7.74
N THR A 126 -2.30 -15.31 -7.40
CA THR A 126 -2.84 -16.23 -6.41
C THR A 126 -2.81 -17.68 -6.91
N SER A 127 -3.01 -17.92 -8.20
CA SER A 127 -2.94 -19.25 -8.80
C SER A 127 -1.56 -19.89 -8.62
N VAL A 128 -0.48 -19.09 -8.67
CA VAL A 128 0.89 -19.57 -8.41
C VAL A 128 1.06 -19.97 -6.94
N LEU A 129 0.48 -19.19 -6.02
CA LEU A 129 0.53 -19.51 -4.59
C LEU A 129 -0.33 -20.74 -4.24
N LEU A 130 -1.43 -20.96 -4.96
CA LEU A 130 -2.31 -22.12 -4.77
C LEU A 130 -1.61 -23.46 -5.03
N LEU A 131 -0.58 -23.50 -5.88
CA LEU A 131 0.24 -24.71 -6.12
C LEU A 131 0.91 -25.23 -4.86
N PHE A 132 1.11 -24.37 -3.87
CA PHE A 132 1.66 -24.72 -2.56
C PHE A 132 0.55 -24.91 -1.52
N THR A 133 -0.66 -25.27 -1.92
CA THR A 133 -1.79 -25.47 -1.01
C THR A 133 -2.58 -26.70 -1.44
N THR A 134 -3.48 -27.16 -0.58
CA THR A 134 -4.49 -28.18 -0.94
C THR A 134 -5.72 -27.58 -1.62
N GLY A 135 -5.57 -26.40 -2.26
CA GLY A 135 -6.66 -25.65 -2.86
C GLY A 135 -7.51 -24.86 -1.86
N SER A 136 -7.10 -24.70 -0.60
CA SER A 136 -7.87 -23.98 0.42
C SER A 136 -7.68 -22.46 0.38
N PHE A 137 -8.78 -21.72 0.54
CA PHE A 137 -8.77 -20.26 0.62
C PHE A 137 -7.98 -19.72 1.83
N LEU A 138 -8.10 -20.37 2.99
CA LEU A 138 -7.37 -19.95 4.19
C LEU A 138 -5.86 -20.18 4.01
N GLN A 139 -5.47 -21.34 3.46
CA GLN A 139 -4.05 -21.67 3.23
C GLN A 139 -3.38 -20.66 2.30
N VAL A 140 -4.01 -20.37 1.15
CA VAL A 140 -3.44 -19.40 0.20
C VAL A 140 -3.40 -18.00 0.78
N SER A 141 -4.41 -17.60 1.57
CA SER A 141 -4.43 -16.28 2.21
C SER A 141 -3.29 -16.10 3.23
N VAL A 142 -2.97 -17.15 4.00
CA VAL A 142 -1.81 -17.16 4.90
C VAL A 142 -0.50 -17.10 4.12
N LEU A 143 -0.36 -17.86 3.03
CA LEU A 143 0.82 -17.77 2.16
C LEU A 143 0.98 -16.39 1.52
N THR A 144 -0.11 -15.78 1.03
CA THR A 144 -0.09 -14.41 0.51
C THR A 144 0.40 -13.42 1.57
N ALA A 145 -0.05 -13.54 2.82
CA ALA A 145 0.43 -12.70 3.91
C ALA A 145 1.93 -12.87 4.17
N ILE A 146 2.44 -14.11 4.16
CA ILE A 146 3.86 -14.42 4.34
C ILE A 146 4.70 -13.78 3.23
N VAL A 147 4.31 -13.97 1.96
CA VAL A 147 5.04 -13.43 0.80
C VAL A 147 5.03 -11.90 0.79
N THR A 148 3.85 -11.30 0.99
CA THR A 148 3.68 -9.84 0.96
C THR A 148 4.25 -9.14 2.18
N TYR A 149 4.53 -9.85 3.29
CA TYR A 149 5.21 -9.27 4.45
C TYR A 149 6.58 -8.69 4.10
N SER A 150 7.26 -9.28 3.10
CA SER A 150 8.61 -8.88 2.69
C SER A 150 8.71 -7.38 2.36
N GLY A 151 7.72 -6.81 1.65
CA GLY A 151 7.72 -5.39 1.30
C GLY A 151 7.51 -4.47 2.50
N ILE A 152 6.59 -4.82 3.40
CA ILE A 152 6.32 -4.08 4.63
C ILE A 152 7.56 -4.09 5.55
N TRP A 153 8.22 -5.25 5.65
CA TRP A 153 9.46 -5.38 6.43
C TRP A 153 10.58 -4.49 5.87
N ARG A 154 10.72 -4.42 4.55
CA ARG A 154 11.74 -3.57 3.90
C ARG A 154 11.46 -2.09 4.11
N LEU A 155 10.20 -1.68 4.04
CA LEU A 155 9.81 -0.32 4.38
C LEU A 155 10.16 0.02 5.84
N TYR A 156 9.88 -0.88 6.78
CA TYR A 156 10.28 -0.71 8.18
C TYR A 156 11.80 -0.56 8.33
N LEU A 157 12.58 -1.44 7.69
CA LEU A 157 14.04 -1.37 7.73
C LEU A 157 14.60 -0.09 7.11
N MET A 158 13.94 0.48 6.09
CA MET A 158 14.33 1.79 5.55
C MET A 158 14.25 2.87 6.62
N PHE A 159 13.10 3.00 7.29
CA PHE A 159 12.92 4.00 8.34
C PHE A 159 13.87 3.77 9.53
N VAL A 160 14.13 2.52 9.89
CA VAL A 160 15.09 2.18 10.95
C VAL A 160 16.52 2.55 10.54
N ASP A 161 16.92 2.31 9.29
CA ASP A 161 18.26 2.69 8.81
C ASP A 161 18.47 4.21 8.86
N MET A 162 17.40 4.98 8.62
CA MET A 162 17.43 6.45 8.74
C MET A 162 17.32 6.96 10.18
N TYR A 163 16.56 6.27 11.05
CA TYR A 163 16.31 6.65 12.44
C TYR A 163 16.43 5.45 13.40
N PRO A 164 17.65 4.91 13.63
CA PRO A 164 17.84 3.65 14.35
C PRO A 164 17.29 3.67 15.76
N SER A 165 17.44 4.77 16.49
CA SER A 165 16.95 4.92 17.87
C SER A 165 15.43 4.89 17.97
N ASN A 166 14.71 5.10 16.87
CA ASN A 166 13.24 5.15 16.82
C ASN A 166 12.59 3.80 16.42
N TYR A 167 13.38 2.72 16.36
CA TYR A 167 12.95 1.42 15.83
C TYR A 167 11.67 0.84 16.47
N LYS A 168 11.37 1.16 17.74
CA LYS A 168 10.16 0.71 18.43
C LYS A 168 8.90 1.41 17.91
N LEU A 169 8.91 2.74 17.85
CA LEU A 169 7.76 3.50 17.32
C LEU A 169 7.59 3.25 15.82
N LEU A 170 8.68 3.11 15.09
CA LEU A 170 8.63 2.74 13.68
C LEU A 170 8.05 1.34 13.44
N ALA A 171 8.22 0.41 14.39
CA ALA A 171 7.60 -0.91 14.30
C ALA A 171 6.07 -0.77 14.42
N ILE A 172 5.59 0.05 15.35
CA ILE A 172 4.15 0.37 15.48
C ILE A 172 3.62 1.01 14.19
N ALA A 173 4.35 1.99 13.67
CA ALA A 173 3.95 2.73 12.46
C ALA A 173 3.89 1.87 11.20
N VAL A 174 4.73 0.86 11.05
CA VAL A 174 4.84 0.12 9.78
C VAL A 174 4.31 -1.30 9.86
N LEU A 175 4.47 -1.98 10.99
CA LEU A 175 4.18 -3.40 11.14
C LEU A 175 2.85 -3.68 11.84
N PHE A 176 2.39 -2.78 12.72
CA PHE A 176 1.28 -3.06 13.65
C PHE A 176 0.06 -2.16 13.47
N ILE A 177 -0.11 -1.53 12.30
CA ILE A 177 -1.35 -0.80 11.99
C ILE A 177 -2.47 -1.82 11.68
N PRO A 178 -3.59 -1.82 12.43
CA PRO A 178 -4.67 -2.80 12.25
C PRO A 178 -5.23 -2.86 10.83
N SER A 179 -5.58 -1.73 10.20
CA SER A 179 -6.13 -1.72 8.84
C SER A 179 -5.12 -2.22 7.81
N VAL A 180 -3.83 -1.86 7.93
CA VAL A 180 -2.77 -2.34 7.05
C VAL A 180 -2.61 -3.86 7.19
N ALA A 181 -2.69 -4.40 8.40
CA ALA A 181 -2.60 -5.84 8.63
C ALA A 181 -3.86 -6.58 8.15
N PHE A 182 -5.05 -6.01 8.28
CA PHE A 182 -6.29 -6.62 7.83
C PHE A 182 -6.42 -6.57 6.30
N TRP A 183 -6.45 -5.36 5.72
CA TRP A 183 -6.68 -5.14 4.28
C TRP A 183 -5.47 -5.43 3.41
N GLY A 184 -4.27 -5.27 3.95
CA GLY A 184 -3.03 -5.57 3.23
C GLY A 184 -2.63 -7.04 3.31
N SER A 185 -3.52 -7.92 3.76
CA SER A 185 -3.25 -9.35 3.91
C SER A 185 -4.32 -10.19 3.21
N GLY A 186 -4.04 -11.49 3.04
CA GLY A 186 -4.92 -12.39 2.29
C GLY A 186 -4.96 -12.09 0.80
N VAL A 187 -5.88 -12.74 0.09
CA VAL A 187 -6.03 -12.62 -1.37
C VAL A 187 -6.78 -11.33 -1.71
N LEU A 188 -6.07 -10.21 -1.76
CA LEU A 188 -6.58 -8.90 -2.16
C LEU A 188 -5.58 -8.15 -3.03
N LYS A 189 -6.06 -7.22 -3.87
CA LYS A 189 -5.23 -6.26 -4.60
C LYS A 189 -4.26 -5.54 -3.68
N ASP A 190 -4.76 -5.11 -2.52
CA ASP A 190 -4.04 -4.29 -1.56
C ASP A 190 -2.86 -5.01 -0.90
N SER A 191 -2.91 -6.34 -0.77
CA SER A 191 -1.79 -7.14 -0.26
C SER A 191 -0.55 -7.04 -1.14
N TYR A 192 -0.74 -7.20 -2.46
CA TYR A 192 0.34 -7.16 -3.43
C TYR A 192 0.84 -5.74 -3.64
N THR A 193 -0.06 -4.76 -3.76
CA THR A 193 0.34 -3.36 -4.00
C THR A 193 0.99 -2.72 -2.78
N MET A 194 0.59 -3.07 -1.56
CA MET A 194 1.26 -2.62 -0.33
C MET A 194 2.69 -3.16 -0.24
N ALA A 195 2.90 -4.44 -0.56
CA ALA A 195 4.24 -5.03 -0.60
C ALA A 195 5.11 -4.38 -1.68
N ALA A 196 4.56 -4.17 -2.88
CA ALA A 196 5.25 -3.50 -3.97
C ALA A 196 5.61 -2.04 -3.63
N ALA A 197 4.70 -1.29 -3.00
CA ALA A 197 4.98 0.06 -2.53
C ALA A 197 6.16 0.10 -1.54
N GLY A 198 6.17 -0.81 -0.56
CA GLY A 198 7.27 -0.92 0.40
C GLY A 198 8.62 -1.26 -0.25
N TRP A 199 8.62 -2.20 -1.20
CA TRP A 199 9.82 -2.56 -1.96
C TRP A 199 10.30 -1.45 -2.89
N THR A 200 9.40 -0.73 -3.56
CA THR A 200 9.75 0.41 -4.43
C THR A 200 10.49 1.48 -3.63
N VAL A 201 9.92 1.92 -2.50
CA VAL A 201 10.52 3.00 -1.70
C VAL A 201 11.83 2.56 -1.05
N TYR A 202 11.88 1.35 -0.48
CA TYR A 202 13.13 0.81 0.09
C TYR A 202 14.24 0.68 -0.95
N SER A 203 13.91 0.10 -2.11
CA SER A 203 14.89 -0.14 -3.18
C SER A 203 15.40 1.18 -3.76
N PHE A 204 14.50 2.16 -3.95
CA PHE A 204 14.88 3.51 -4.33
C PHE A 204 15.86 4.12 -3.31
N TYR A 205 15.55 4.03 -2.02
CA TYR A 205 16.42 4.51 -0.96
C TYR A 205 17.82 3.86 -1.00
N MET A 206 17.86 2.55 -1.22
CA MET A 206 19.10 1.78 -1.28
C MET A 206 19.94 2.10 -2.51
N ILE A 207 19.33 2.39 -3.65
CA ILE A 207 20.02 2.77 -4.90
C ILE A 207 20.52 4.21 -4.81
N VAL A 208 19.62 5.16 -4.51
CA VAL A 208 19.89 6.60 -4.65
C VAL A 208 20.73 7.13 -3.49
N PHE A 209 20.39 6.76 -2.25
CA PHE A 209 21.01 7.35 -1.06
C PHE A 209 22.09 6.47 -0.44
N ARG A 210 21.87 5.14 -0.37
CA ARG A 210 22.86 4.22 0.23
C ARG A 210 23.86 3.65 -0.76
N LYS A 211 23.53 3.64 -2.06
CA LYS A 211 24.34 3.05 -3.15
C LYS A 211 24.75 1.60 -2.86
N ARG A 212 23.82 0.78 -2.34
CA ARG A 212 24.08 -0.62 -1.93
C ARG A 212 23.23 -1.59 -2.74
N LYS A 213 23.83 -2.73 -3.15
CA LYS A 213 23.17 -3.83 -3.86
C LYS A 213 22.28 -3.35 -5.02
N ILE A 214 22.83 -2.46 -5.86
CA ILE A 214 22.07 -1.71 -6.87
C ILE A 214 21.30 -2.65 -7.81
N LEU A 215 21.95 -3.69 -8.35
CA LEU A 215 21.31 -4.65 -9.27
C LEU A 215 20.13 -5.38 -8.63
N VAL A 216 20.27 -5.82 -7.37
CA VAL A 216 19.20 -6.50 -6.64
C VAL A 216 18.02 -5.56 -6.39
N ASN A 217 18.30 -4.32 -5.98
CA ASN A 217 17.25 -3.32 -5.75
C ASN A 217 16.59 -2.87 -7.06
N LEU A 218 17.32 -2.85 -8.18
CA LEU A 218 16.76 -2.56 -9.50
C LEU A 218 15.77 -3.65 -9.92
N LEU A 219 16.13 -4.93 -9.73
CA LEU A 219 15.21 -6.05 -9.94
C LEU A 219 13.92 -5.91 -9.11
N PHE A 220 14.04 -5.56 -7.82
CA PHE A 220 12.87 -5.34 -6.97
C PHE A 220 12.03 -4.13 -7.39
N ILE A 221 12.64 -3.06 -7.92
CA ILE A 221 11.89 -1.95 -8.53
C ILE A 221 11.12 -2.44 -9.74
N LEU A 222 11.74 -3.18 -10.65
CA LEU A 222 11.07 -3.68 -11.86
C LEU A 222 9.87 -4.57 -11.53
N ILE A 223 10.04 -5.51 -10.60
CA ILE A 223 8.95 -6.37 -10.11
C ILE A 223 7.86 -5.54 -9.45
N SER A 224 8.22 -4.57 -8.60
CA SER A 224 7.24 -3.75 -7.87
C SER A 224 6.47 -2.81 -8.81
N VAL A 225 7.13 -2.23 -9.81
CA VAL A 225 6.51 -1.41 -10.86
C VAL A 225 5.53 -2.26 -11.67
N TYR A 226 5.92 -3.47 -12.08
CA TYR A 226 5.01 -4.39 -12.77
C TYR A 226 3.77 -4.71 -11.93
N VAL A 227 3.94 -5.06 -10.65
CA VAL A 227 2.81 -5.35 -9.74
C VAL A 227 1.90 -4.13 -9.56
N LEU A 228 2.47 -2.93 -9.38
CA LEU A 228 1.67 -1.70 -9.21
C LEU A 228 0.93 -1.33 -10.49
N MET A 229 1.57 -1.40 -11.66
CA MET A 229 0.93 -1.10 -12.95
C MET A 229 -0.19 -2.08 -13.29
N SER A 230 0.04 -3.37 -13.03
CA SER A 230 -0.92 -4.44 -13.32
C SER A 230 -2.10 -4.52 -12.36
N ILE A 231 -2.09 -3.78 -11.24
CA ILE A 231 -3.18 -3.81 -10.25
C ILE A 231 -3.76 -2.41 -10.00
N LYS A 232 -2.93 -1.44 -9.62
CA LYS A 232 -3.34 -0.08 -9.17
C LYS A 232 -2.25 0.95 -9.51
N ALA A 233 -2.16 1.34 -10.78
CA ALA A 233 -1.13 2.26 -11.27
C ALA A 233 -1.12 3.63 -10.57
N TYR A 234 -2.26 4.09 -10.05
CA TYR A 234 -2.34 5.36 -9.31
C TYR A 234 -1.43 5.38 -8.06
N ILE A 235 -1.17 4.23 -7.43
CA ILE A 235 -0.21 4.11 -6.32
C ILE A 235 1.21 4.39 -6.81
N LEU A 236 1.58 3.84 -7.97
CA LEU A 236 2.90 4.06 -8.56
C LEU A 236 3.12 5.54 -8.88
N PHE A 237 2.15 6.21 -9.50
CA PHE A 237 2.27 7.64 -9.83
C PHE A 237 2.43 8.52 -8.59
N ALA A 238 1.66 8.25 -7.53
CA ALA A 238 1.81 8.95 -6.26
C ALA A 238 3.20 8.71 -5.62
N ILE A 239 3.70 7.46 -5.65
CA ILE A 239 5.04 7.13 -5.16
C ILE A 239 6.11 7.85 -5.98
N ILE A 240 6.05 7.81 -7.32
CA ILE A 240 7.02 8.50 -8.20
C ILE A 240 7.07 9.99 -7.86
N GLY A 241 5.92 10.66 -7.78
CA GLY A 241 5.85 12.07 -7.40
C GLY A 241 6.53 12.34 -6.05
N GLY A 242 6.24 11.51 -5.04
CA GLY A 242 6.90 11.60 -3.75
C GLY A 242 8.41 11.35 -3.79
N LEU A 243 8.88 10.35 -4.52
CA LEU A 243 10.31 10.01 -4.63
C LEU A 243 11.10 11.10 -5.36
N LEU A 244 10.50 11.72 -6.38
CA LEU A 244 11.08 12.87 -7.09
C LEU A 244 11.25 14.07 -6.13
N ILE A 245 10.22 14.38 -5.32
CA ILE A 245 10.30 15.39 -4.26
C ILE A 245 11.42 15.03 -3.27
N TRP A 246 11.48 13.78 -2.81
CA TRP A 246 12.52 13.33 -1.89
C TRP A 246 13.92 13.57 -2.46
N MET A 247 14.14 13.14 -3.70
CA MET A 247 15.42 13.26 -4.39
C MET A 247 15.82 14.73 -4.57
N GLY A 248 14.91 15.57 -5.05
CA GLY A 248 15.13 17.00 -5.24
C GLY A 248 15.56 17.69 -3.95
N PHE A 249 14.77 17.54 -2.89
CA PHE A 249 15.06 18.16 -1.59
C PHE A 249 16.31 17.58 -0.93
N HIS A 250 16.62 16.31 -1.13
CA HIS A 250 17.87 15.72 -0.64
C HIS A 250 19.10 16.41 -1.24
N TYR A 251 19.12 16.66 -2.55
CA TYR A 251 20.24 17.32 -3.19
C TYR A 251 20.26 18.83 -2.93
N LEU A 252 19.09 19.48 -2.85
CA LEU A 252 18.98 20.89 -2.45
C LEU A 252 19.55 21.14 -1.05
N ASN A 253 19.24 20.28 -0.08
CA ASN A 253 19.69 20.45 1.30
C ASN A 253 21.21 20.26 1.47
N LYS A 254 21.92 19.69 0.48
CA LYS A 254 23.39 19.60 0.48
C LYS A 254 24.07 20.93 0.15
N LEU A 255 23.39 21.84 -0.54
CA LEU A 255 23.92 23.17 -0.83
C LEU A 255 24.02 23.95 0.48
N LYS A 256 25.19 24.50 0.84
CA LYS A 256 25.35 25.24 2.10
C LYS A 256 24.77 26.66 2.05
N SER A 257 24.88 27.32 0.90
CA SER A 257 24.47 28.71 0.73
C SER A 257 22.96 28.82 0.44
N PRO A 258 22.21 29.61 1.23
CA PRO A 258 20.79 29.88 0.99
C PRO A 258 20.52 30.51 -0.38
N PHE A 259 21.42 31.38 -0.85
CA PHE A 259 21.32 32.02 -2.16
C PHE A 259 21.32 30.99 -3.30
N PHE A 260 22.29 30.06 -3.28
CA PHE A 260 22.36 29.00 -4.28
C PHE A 260 21.18 28.03 -4.19
N ARG A 261 20.63 27.79 -2.99
CA ARG A 261 19.40 26.98 -2.86
C ARG A 261 18.23 27.64 -3.58
N ILE A 262 18.01 28.93 -3.37
CA ILE A 262 16.93 29.69 -4.02
C ILE A 262 17.10 29.69 -5.54
N LEU A 263 18.34 29.85 -6.03
CA LEU A 263 18.65 29.85 -7.46
C LEU A 263 18.42 28.47 -8.11
N VAL A 264 18.80 27.38 -7.44
CA VAL A 264 18.75 26.01 -7.97
C VAL A 264 17.36 25.38 -7.81
N LEU A 265 16.58 25.81 -6.82
CA LEU A 265 15.22 25.31 -6.57
C LEU A 265 14.31 25.32 -7.82
N PRO A 266 14.14 26.44 -8.58
CA PRO A 266 13.29 26.45 -9.77
C PRO A 266 13.82 25.52 -10.86
N ILE A 267 15.14 25.37 -11.00
CA ILE A 267 15.76 24.46 -11.98
C ILE A 267 15.45 23.01 -11.61
N ILE A 268 15.63 22.63 -10.35
CA ILE A 268 15.29 21.29 -9.85
C ILE A 268 13.78 21.04 -9.97
N ALA A 269 12.94 22.01 -9.61
CA ALA A 269 11.49 21.88 -9.76
C ALA A 269 11.09 21.66 -11.23
N PHE A 270 11.66 22.43 -12.16
CA PHE A 270 11.41 22.27 -13.59
C PHE A 270 11.87 20.91 -14.12
N MET A 271 13.08 20.48 -13.76
CA MET A 271 13.61 19.16 -14.15
C MET A 271 12.75 18.01 -13.59
N LEU A 272 12.35 18.08 -12.31
CA LEU A 272 11.52 17.06 -11.68
C LEU A 272 10.10 17.05 -12.28
N PHE A 273 9.56 18.22 -12.61
CA PHE A 273 8.28 18.32 -13.30
C PHE A 273 8.35 17.68 -14.69
N GLY A 274 9.37 18.05 -15.50
CA GLY A 274 9.59 17.46 -16.82
C GLY A 274 9.81 15.94 -16.76
N LEU A 275 10.62 15.46 -15.81
CA LEU A 275 10.81 14.03 -15.58
C LEU A 275 9.51 13.34 -15.13
N GLY A 276 8.74 13.98 -14.26
CA GLY A 276 7.43 13.47 -13.82
C GLY A 276 6.47 13.31 -14.98
N GLN A 277 6.33 14.33 -15.83
CA GLN A 277 5.49 14.28 -17.03
C GLN A 277 5.97 13.19 -17.99
N TYR A 278 7.27 13.11 -18.24
CA TYR A 278 7.85 12.06 -19.09
C TYR A 278 7.54 10.66 -18.55
N LEU A 279 7.72 10.42 -17.25
CA LEU A 279 7.43 9.12 -16.63
C LEU A 279 5.93 8.79 -16.68
N ILE A 280 5.05 9.76 -16.37
CA ILE A 280 3.60 9.55 -16.43
C ILE A 280 3.16 9.22 -17.85
N PHE A 281 3.64 9.97 -18.84
CA PHE A 281 3.27 9.73 -20.24
C PHE A 281 3.72 8.33 -20.71
N ASN A 282 5.00 7.98 -20.53
CA ASN A 282 5.53 6.70 -21.00
C ASN A 282 4.91 5.51 -20.27
N LEU A 283 4.78 5.59 -18.94
CA LEU A 283 4.12 4.52 -18.18
C LEU A 283 2.62 4.47 -18.48
N GLY A 284 1.99 5.63 -18.73
CA GLY A 284 0.58 5.75 -19.08
C GLY A 284 0.23 4.98 -20.36
N GLN A 285 1.10 4.99 -21.37
CA GLN A 285 0.93 4.18 -22.59
C GLN A 285 0.84 2.68 -22.29
N PHE A 286 1.58 2.19 -21.29
CA PHE A 286 1.57 0.77 -20.90
C PHE A 286 0.41 0.42 -19.97
N VAL A 287 -0.06 1.38 -19.15
CA VAL A 287 -1.18 1.14 -18.24
C VAL A 287 -2.50 1.22 -19.00
N GLY A 288 -2.71 2.21 -19.87
CA GLY A 288 -3.95 2.41 -20.62
C GLY A 288 -4.28 3.89 -20.84
N SER A 289 -5.21 4.18 -21.76
CA SER A 289 -5.52 5.55 -22.23
C SER A 289 -5.87 6.55 -21.11
N TYR A 290 -6.42 6.09 -19.99
CA TYR A 290 -6.79 6.95 -18.86
C TYR A 290 -5.62 7.58 -18.09
N TYR A 291 -4.37 7.18 -18.37
CA TYR A 291 -3.18 7.74 -17.71
C TYR A 291 -2.27 8.52 -18.67
N THR A 292 -2.77 8.84 -19.87
CA THR A 292 -1.98 9.51 -20.92
C THR A 292 -2.14 11.04 -20.92
N SER A 293 -3.19 11.57 -20.28
CA SER A 293 -3.44 13.00 -20.13
C SER A 293 -4.07 13.33 -18.77
N MET A 294 -4.02 14.61 -18.37
CA MET A 294 -4.68 15.07 -17.16
C MET A 294 -6.21 14.91 -17.24
N ASP A 295 -6.80 15.21 -18.39
CA ASP A 295 -8.26 15.12 -18.57
C ASP A 295 -8.74 13.68 -18.43
N ALA A 296 -8.01 12.72 -19.01
CA ALA A 296 -8.37 11.30 -18.91
C ALA A 296 -8.20 10.75 -17.47
N LEU A 297 -7.27 11.30 -16.70
CA LEU A 297 -7.14 11.00 -15.26
C LEU A 297 -8.32 11.52 -14.47
N LEU A 298 -8.78 12.74 -14.77
CA LEU A 298 -9.95 13.35 -14.13
C LEU A 298 -11.23 12.60 -14.48
N GLU A 299 -11.42 12.26 -15.75
CA GLU A 299 -12.55 11.45 -16.21
C GLU A 299 -12.58 10.09 -15.51
N LYS A 300 -11.44 9.41 -15.42
CA LYS A 300 -11.34 8.14 -14.69
C LYS A 300 -11.67 8.30 -13.20
N ALA A 301 -11.25 9.40 -12.58
CA ALA A 301 -11.57 9.68 -11.18
C ALA A 301 -13.08 9.81 -10.96
N ILE A 302 -13.77 10.52 -11.85
CA ILE A 302 -15.24 10.70 -11.82
C ILE A 302 -15.95 9.38 -12.07
N ILE A 303 -15.59 8.63 -13.12
CA ILE A 303 -16.17 7.30 -13.40
C ILE A 303 -16.01 6.37 -12.20
N THR A 304 -14.82 6.34 -11.60
CA THR A 304 -14.55 5.49 -10.43
C THR A 304 -15.41 5.89 -9.23
N GLN A 305 -15.59 7.19 -9.01
CA GLN A 305 -16.43 7.69 -7.94
C GLN A 305 -17.90 7.33 -8.16
N ASP A 306 -18.42 7.52 -9.37
CA ASP A 306 -19.79 7.19 -9.74
C ASP A 306 -20.07 5.69 -9.62
N ASP A 307 -19.14 4.85 -10.08
CA ASP A 307 -19.25 3.40 -9.95
C ASP A 307 -19.29 2.96 -8.49
N LEU A 308 -18.45 3.54 -7.63
CA LEU A 308 -18.43 3.22 -6.20
C LEU A 308 -19.65 3.75 -5.45
N THR A 309 -20.24 4.85 -5.94
CA THR A 309 -21.51 5.39 -5.41
C THR A 309 -22.67 4.47 -5.78
N ARG A 310 -22.75 4.04 -7.05
CA ARG A 310 -23.80 3.16 -7.57
C ARG A 310 -23.70 1.72 -7.04
N ALA A 311 -22.49 1.20 -6.84
CA ALA A 311 -22.28 -0.15 -6.35
C ALA A 311 -22.76 -0.37 -4.89
N TYR A 312 -23.07 0.70 -4.15
CA TYR A 312 -23.42 0.61 -2.74
C TYR A 312 -24.71 1.40 -2.41
N TYR A 313 -25.85 0.95 -2.95
CA TYR A 313 -27.21 1.43 -2.62
C TYR A 313 -27.65 1.23 -1.14
N GLY A 314 -26.74 0.91 -0.23
CA GLY A 314 -27.00 0.60 1.20
C GLY A 314 -26.63 1.70 2.21
N GLY A 315 -26.33 2.92 1.75
CA GLY A 315 -26.13 4.08 2.64
C GLY A 315 -24.74 4.25 3.28
N ASN A 316 -23.81 3.29 3.20
CA ASN A 316 -22.43 3.49 3.73
C ASN A 316 -21.52 4.31 2.78
N SER A 317 -22.10 5.26 2.05
CA SER A 317 -21.38 6.19 1.19
C SER A 317 -21.20 7.54 1.86
N PHE A 318 -20.29 8.33 1.30
CA PHE A 318 -20.13 9.72 1.65
C PHE A 318 -20.00 10.59 0.40
N ASP A 319 -20.43 11.83 0.56
CA ASP A 319 -20.33 12.83 -0.48
C ASP A 319 -19.22 13.84 -0.18
N ILE A 320 -18.54 14.28 -1.23
CA ILE A 320 -17.54 15.35 -1.26
C ILE A 320 -18.02 16.53 -2.13
N GLY A 321 -19.27 16.48 -2.58
CA GLY A 321 -19.96 17.37 -3.50
C GLY A 321 -19.69 17.01 -4.97
N GLU A 322 -20.41 17.68 -5.86
CA GLU A 322 -20.30 17.46 -7.31
C GLU A 322 -18.87 17.69 -7.81
N LEU A 323 -18.45 16.80 -8.70
CA LEU A 323 -17.16 16.83 -9.37
C LEU A 323 -17.39 17.03 -10.86
N THR A 324 -16.84 18.11 -11.37
CA THR A 324 -16.76 18.36 -12.81
C THR A 324 -15.36 18.01 -13.31
N PRO A 325 -15.18 17.65 -14.60
CA PRO A 325 -13.87 17.37 -15.20
C PRO A 325 -13.06 18.66 -15.43
N ASP A 326 -12.94 19.50 -14.40
CA ASP A 326 -12.19 20.75 -14.41
C ASP A 326 -11.14 20.76 -13.28
N VAL A 327 -9.94 21.24 -13.59
CA VAL A 327 -8.82 21.25 -12.63
C VAL A 327 -9.15 22.13 -11.42
N ALA A 328 -9.83 23.27 -11.60
CA ALA A 328 -10.18 24.13 -10.48
C ALA A 328 -11.22 23.47 -9.58
N SER A 329 -12.20 22.78 -10.15
CA SER A 329 -13.16 21.94 -9.43
C SER A 329 -12.45 20.91 -8.55
N VAL A 330 -11.54 20.13 -9.13
CA VAL A 330 -10.78 19.08 -8.42
C VAL A 330 -9.91 19.65 -7.31
N VAL A 331 -9.21 20.76 -7.55
CA VAL A 331 -8.36 21.42 -6.55
C VAL A 331 -9.19 22.02 -5.42
N SER A 332 -10.39 22.55 -5.70
CA SER A 332 -11.29 23.07 -4.67
C SER A 332 -11.71 22.00 -3.66
N LYS A 333 -11.78 20.73 -4.09
CA LYS A 333 -12.10 19.58 -3.23
C LYS A 333 -10.91 19.08 -2.41
N PHE A 334 -9.71 19.61 -2.61
CA PHE A 334 -8.49 19.14 -1.93
C PHE A 334 -8.63 19.01 -0.41
N PRO A 335 -9.15 20.01 0.34
CA PRO A 335 -9.25 19.91 1.79
C PRO A 335 -10.23 18.81 2.22
N VAL A 336 -11.43 18.78 1.63
CA VAL A 336 -12.50 17.86 2.01
C VAL A 336 -12.14 16.42 1.65
N ALA A 337 -11.64 16.19 0.42
CA ALA A 337 -11.22 14.88 -0.03
C ALA A 337 -10.02 14.34 0.76
N THR A 338 -9.05 15.19 1.11
CA THR A 338 -7.90 14.77 1.95
C THR A 338 -8.33 14.39 3.36
N ILE A 339 -9.22 15.17 3.98
CA ILE A 339 -9.79 14.85 5.29
C ILE A 339 -10.58 13.54 5.23
N ALA A 340 -11.38 13.34 4.18
CA ALA A 340 -12.08 12.08 3.96
C ALA A 340 -11.10 10.91 3.82
N GLY A 341 -10.12 11.04 2.93
CA GLY A 341 -9.07 10.06 2.68
C GLY A 341 -8.27 9.65 3.91
N LEU A 342 -8.03 10.57 4.86
CA LEU A 342 -7.27 10.27 6.08
C LEU A 342 -8.16 9.80 7.23
N TYR A 343 -9.21 10.55 7.56
CA TYR A 343 -9.87 10.45 8.85
C TYR A 343 -11.31 9.93 8.79
N ARG A 344 -11.89 9.75 7.60
CA ARG A 344 -13.21 9.12 7.49
C ARG A 344 -13.12 7.59 7.38
N PRO A 345 -14.12 6.86 7.92
CA PRO A 345 -15.29 7.37 8.65
C PRO A 345 -14.97 7.92 10.04
N PHE A 346 -15.75 8.90 10.49
CA PHE A 346 -15.76 9.37 11.87
C PHE A 346 -16.70 8.53 12.75
N ILE A 347 -16.54 8.61 14.07
CA ILE A 347 -17.32 7.83 15.05
C ILE A 347 -18.84 8.06 14.88
N PHE A 348 -19.26 9.29 14.60
CA PHE A 348 -20.67 9.65 14.41
C PHE A 348 -21.24 9.22 13.04
N GLU A 349 -20.41 8.71 12.13
CA GLU A 349 -20.85 8.22 10.82
C GLU A 349 -21.08 6.71 10.81
N VAL A 350 -20.74 6.03 11.89
CA VAL A 350 -20.74 4.57 12.01
C VAL A 350 -22.14 4.00 11.82
N ARG A 351 -22.29 3.08 10.86
CA ARG A 351 -23.54 2.38 10.56
C ARG A 351 -23.48 0.87 10.78
N ASN A 352 -22.30 0.32 11.08
CA ASN A 352 -22.12 -1.10 11.39
C ASN A 352 -20.86 -1.35 12.24
N PRO A 353 -20.71 -2.52 12.89
CA PRO A 353 -19.58 -2.82 13.76
C PRO A 353 -18.20 -2.80 13.08
N VAL A 354 -18.11 -3.22 11.81
CA VAL A 354 -16.83 -3.21 11.07
C VAL A 354 -16.39 -1.77 10.76
N MET A 355 -17.35 -0.90 10.49
CA MET A 355 -17.14 0.53 10.31
C MET A 355 -16.69 1.20 11.62
N LEU A 356 -17.18 0.75 12.78
CA LEU A 356 -16.74 1.26 14.09
C LEU A 356 -15.25 1.05 14.32
N LEU A 357 -14.73 -0.14 13.99
CA LEU A 357 -13.29 -0.44 14.11
C LEU A 357 -12.45 0.54 13.27
N SER A 358 -12.92 0.82 12.06
CA SER A 358 -12.26 1.78 11.16
C SER A 358 -12.34 3.21 11.71
N ALA A 359 -13.50 3.62 12.27
CA ALA A 359 -13.68 4.94 12.84
C ALA A 359 -12.82 5.17 14.10
N ILE A 360 -12.61 4.14 14.92
CA ILE A 360 -11.70 4.19 16.07
C ILE A 360 -10.27 4.40 15.61
N GLU A 361 -9.79 3.62 14.63
CA GLU A 361 -8.43 3.79 14.08
C GLU A 361 -8.23 5.20 13.52
N ASN A 362 -9.20 5.71 12.76
CA ASN A 362 -9.11 7.04 12.18
C ASN A 362 -9.12 8.16 13.22
N THR A 363 -9.93 8.00 14.27
CA THR A 363 -9.96 8.93 15.38
C THR A 363 -8.61 8.93 16.10
N PHE A 364 -8.01 7.75 16.31
CA PHE A 364 -6.67 7.66 16.86
C PHE A 364 -5.63 8.35 15.96
N LEU A 365 -5.70 8.19 14.63
CA LEU A 365 -4.80 8.88 13.70
C LEU A 365 -4.95 10.41 13.77
N LEU A 366 -6.18 10.92 13.85
CA LEU A 366 -6.44 12.35 14.02
C LEU A 366 -5.90 12.86 15.36
N LEU A 367 -6.19 12.16 16.45
CA LEU A 367 -5.70 12.52 17.78
C LEU A 367 -4.17 12.45 17.85
N LEU A 368 -3.54 11.49 17.17
CA LEU A 368 -2.09 11.39 17.07
C LEU A 368 -1.49 12.61 16.38
N LEU A 369 -2.07 13.06 15.26
CA LEU A 369 -1.63 14.28 14.59
C LEU A 369 -1.71 15.49 15.53
N LEU A 370 -2.88 15.69 16.15
CA LEU A 370 -3.11 16.81 17.05
C LEU A 370 -2.16 16.77 18.25
N TRP A 371 -1.92 15.59 18.81
CA TRP A 371 -1.00 15.38 19.92
C TRP A 371 0.46 15.69 19.52
N VAL A 372 0.91 15.24 18.34
CA VAL A 372 2.26 15.57 17.85
C VAL A 372 2.40 17.07 17.61
N ILE A 373 1.43 17.71 16.96
CA ILE A 373 1.43 19.17 16.74
C ILE A 373 1.47 19.91 18.08
N TYR A 374 0.68 19.49 19.07
CA TYR A 374 0.66 20.09 20.40
C TYR A 374 2.00 19.94 21.13
N LYS A 375 2.61 18.75 21.11
CA LYS A 375 3.89 18.49 21.82
C LYS A 375 5.10 19.15 21.16
N VAL A 376 5.12 19.23 19.83
CA VAL A 376 6.24 19.80 19.05
C VAL A 376 6.08 21.30 18.83
N GLY A 377 4.83 21.76 18.69
CA GLY A 377 4.48 23.11 18.25
C GLY A 377 4.42 23.21 16.72
N LEU A 378 3.38 23.88 16.17
CA LEU A 378 3.12 23.93 14.73
C LEU A 378 4.31 24.45 13.91
N ARG A 379 4.95 25.53 14.36
CA ARG A 379 6.12 26.11 13.66
C ARG A 379 7.27 25.12 13.57
N ARG A 380 7.58 24.42 14.66
CA ARG A 380 8.68 23.44 14.71
C ARG A 380 8.33 22.15 13.98
N PHE A 381 7.07 21.72 14.03
CA PHE A 381 6.56 20.60 13.24
C PHE A 381 6.82 20.82 11.74
N ILE A 382 6.44 22.00 11.23
CA ILE A 382 6.69 22.38 9.84
C ILE A 382 8.19 22.48 9.58
N ALA A 383 8.97 23.12 10.45
CA ALA A 383 10.42 23.24 10.29
C ALA A 383 11.11 21.86 10.15
N ILE A 384 10.82 20.90 11.05
CA ILE A 384 11.39 19.55 11.00
C ILE A 384 10.99 18.82 9.72
N MET A 385 9.75 18.98 9.26
CA MET A 385 9.25 18.37 8.03
C MET A 385 10.05 18.82 6.80
N PHE A 386 10.30 20.13 6.66
CA PHE A 386 11.08 20.67 5.54
C PHE A 386 12.60 20.45 5.70
N GLU A 387 13.10 20.32 6.93
CA GLU A 387 14.51 20.04 7.19
C GLU A 387 14.90 18.62 6.75
N LYS A 388 13.99 17.64 6.92
CA LYS A 388 14.26 16.22 6.61
C LYS A 388 13.53 15.79 5.33
N PRO A 389 14.25 15.59 4.20
CA PRO A 389 13.63 15.25 2.91
C PRO A 389 12.72 14.02 2.91
N VAL A 390 13.01 13.00 3.72
CA VAL A 390 12.16 11.80 3.84
C VAL A 390 10.81 12.09 4.50
N LEU A 391 10.76 13.06 5.41
CA LEU A 391 9.51 13.47 6.07
C LEU A 391 8.65 14.27 5.10
N LEU A 392 9.27 15.17 4.33
CA LEU A 392 8.58 15.88 3.26
C LEU A 392 8.02 14.91 2.21
N PHE A 393 8.78 13.89 1.82
CA PHE A 393 8.28 12.79 0.99
C PHE A 393 7.09 12.08 1.62
N ALA A 394 7.22 11.62 2.86
CA ALA A 394 6.19 10.84 3.52
C ALA A 394 4.88 11.63 3.66
N PHE A 395 4.94 12.91 4.03
CA PHE A 395 3.78 13.80 4.08
C PHE A 395 3.25 14.16 2.70
N GLY A 396 4.11 14.48 1.74
CA GLY A 396 3.70 14.78 0.37
C GLY A 396 2.97 13.60 -0.28
N PHE A 397 3.55 12.40 -0.18
CA PHE A 397 2.90 11.16 -0.62
C PHE A 397 1.58 10.95 0.11
N THR A 398 1.55 11.10 1.44
CA THR A 398 0.34 10.94 2.24
C THR A 398 -0.78 11.87 1.79
N LEU A 399 -0.49 13.17 1.62
CA LEU A 399 -1.49 14.17 1.26
C LEU A 399 -2.00 13.94 -0.17
N LEU A 400 -1.11 13.73 -1.14
CA LEU A 400 -1.49 13.46 -2.52
C LEU A 400 -2.32 12.17 -2.62
N PHE A 401 -1.89 11.12 -1.93
CA PHE A 401 -2.56 9.83 -1.99
C PHE A 401 -3.91 9.84 -1.24
N ALA A 402 -3.99 10.51 -0.08
CA ALA A 402 -5.25 10.72 0.63
C ALA A 402 -6.23 11.54 -0.20
N PHE A 403 -5.76 12.60 -0.86
CA PHE A 403 -6.55 13.38 -1.79
C PHE A 403 -7.09 12.50 -2.92
N SER A 404 -6.23 11.76 -3.64
CA SER A 404 -6.66 10.89 -4.73
C SER A 404 -7.67 9.83 -4.31
N VAL A 405 -7.42 9.16 -3.18
CA VAL A 405 -8.32 8.11 -2.68
C VAL A 405 -9.63 8.72 -2.18
N GLY A 406 -9.59 9.82 -1.44
CA GLY A 406 -10.78 10.51 -0.94
C GLY A 406 -11.62 11.16 -2.04
N LEU A 407 -11.01 11.54 -3.16
CA LEU A 407 -11.68 12.07 -4.35
C LEU A 407 -12.42 10.95 -5.11
N THR A 408 -11.75 9.83 -5.31
CA THR A 408 -12.25 8.74 -6.17
C THR A 408 -13.16 7.75 -5.47
N THR A 409 -13.18 7.73 -4.14
CA THR A 409 -13.86 6.69 -3.37
C THR A 409 -15.05 7.26 -2.64
N ALA A 410 -16.26 6.84 -2.99
CA ALA A 410 -17.48 7.27 -2.29
C ALA A 410 -17.95 6.31 -1.18
N ASN A 411 -17.33 5.13 -1.02
CA ASN A 411 -17.75 4.09 -0.06
C ASN A 411 -16.72 3.93 1.07
N PHE A 412 -17.17 3.93 2.34
CA PHE A 412 -16.28 3.78 3.50
C PHE A 412 -15.48 2.46 3.50
N GLY A 413 -16.08 1.34 3.06
CA GLY A 413 -15.38 0.05 3.01
C GLY A 413 -14.19 0.08 2.03
N ALA A 414 -14.41 0.65 0.84
CA ALA A 414 -13.36 0.85 -0.15
C ALA A 414 -12.34 1.90 0.33
N LEU A 415 -12.78 2.98 0.97
CA LEU A 415 -11.94 4.07 1.45
C LEU A 415 -10.88 3.57 2.45
N VAL A 416 -11.31 2.81 3.45
CA VAL A 416 -10.42 2.27 4.49
C VAL A 416 -9.41 1.30 3.91
N ARG A 417 -9.83 0.49 2.91
CA ARG A 417 -8.94 -0.41 2.17
C ARG A 417 -7.94 0.35 1.31
N TYR A 418 -8.39 1.35 0.54
CA TYR A 418 -7.57 2.03 -0.46
C TYR A 418 -6.53 2.96 0.15
N LYS A 419 -6.75 3.45 1.37
CA LYS A 419 -5.77 4.29 2.07
C LYS A 419 -4.67 3.51 2.79
N ILE A 420 -4.71 2.18 2.89
CA ILE A 420 -3.64 1.48 3.64
C ILE A 420 -2.20 1.78 3.16
N PRO A 421 -1.92 2.05 1.86
CA PRO A 421 -0.57 2.37 1.42
C PRO A 421 0.02 3.65 2.03
N LEU A 422 -0.80 4.67 2.37
CA LEU A 422 -0.28 5.91 2.98
C LEU A 422 0.01 5.76 4.47
N LEU A 423 -0.68 4.87 5.18
CA LEU A 423 -0.69 4.86 6.65
C LEU A 423 0.72 4.64 7.25
N PRO A 424 1.54 3.70 6.75
CA PRO A 424 2.89 3.53 7.29
C PRO A 424 3.79 4.74 7.13
N PHE A 425 3.65 5.48 6.02
CA PHE A 425 4.42 6.70 5.78
C PHE A 425 3.96 7.82 6.70
N TYR A 426 2.65 8.00 6.82
CA TYR A 426 2.03 9.02 7.66
C TYR A 426 2.40 8.85 9.14
N VAL A 427 2.18 7.66 9.70
CA VAL A 427 2.45 7.40 11.13
C VAL A 427 3.96 7.40 11.41
N ALA A 428 4.79 6.86 10.50
CA ALA A 428 6.24 6.90 10.67
C ALA A 428 6.77 8.34 10.65
N ALA A 429 6.21 9.21 9.81
CA ALA A 429 6.58 10.61 9.77
C ALA A 429 6.21 11.33 11.06
N LEU A 430 4.99 11.13 11.59
CA LEU A 430 4.55 11.71 12.86
C LEU A 430 5.46 11.30 14.03
N PHE A 431 5.72 10.00 14.20
CA PHE A 431 6.61 9.52 15.26
C PHE A 431 8.05 9.99 15.08
N THR A 432 8.52 10.14 13.85
CA THR A 432 9.87 10.63 13.60
C THR A 432 10.00 12.12 13.92
N ILE A 433 9.01 12.95 13.57
CA ILE A 433 8.99 14.38 13.95
C ILE A 433 9.01 14.51 15.47
N TYR A 434 8.14 13.78 16.17
CA TYR A 434 8.10 13.78 17.63
C TYR A 434 9.44 13.36 18.25
N PHE A 435 10.05 12.29 17.71
CA PHE A 435 11.35 11.81 18.19
C PHE A 435 12.47 12.84 18.00
N ILE A 436 12.53 13.51 16.84
CA ILE A 436 13.53 14.55 16.56
C ILE A 436 13.39 15.72 17.55
N ASP A 437 12.17 16.24 17.74
CA ASP A 437 11.91 17.34 18.69
C ASP A 437 12.32 16.97 20.11
N LYS A 438 11.92 15.78 20.59
CA LYS A 438 12.28 15.30 21.92
C LYS A 438 13.79 15.21 22.11
N ARG A 439 14.51 14.68 21.12
CA ARG A 439 15.98 14.57 21.17
C ARG A 439 16.65 15.94 21.21
N LEU A 440 16.18 16.90 20.40
CA LEU A 440 16.73 18.26 20.41
C LEU A 440 16.52 18.95 21.76
N LYS A 441 15.34 18.79 22.39
CA LYS A 441 15.07 19.33 23.74
C LYS A 441 16.01 18.73 24.80
N LEU A 442 16.30 17.43 24.73
CA LEU A 442 17.22 16.76 25.65
C LEU A 442 18.67 17.21 25.47
N LEU A 443 19.09 17.50 24.24
CA LEU A 443 20.45 18.03 23.98
C LEU A 443 20.60 19.44 24.55
N ASN A 444 19.63 20.33 24.28
CA ASN A 444 19.67 21.69 24.81
C ASN A 444 19.67 21.70 26.36
N ALA A 445 18.88 20.83 27.00
CA ALA A 445 18.83 20.72 28.46
C ALA A 445 20.08 20.06 29.09
N ALA A 446 20.97 19.47 28.29
CA ALA A 446 22.25 18.93 28.76
C ALA A 446 23.41 19.94 28.54
N GLU A 447 23.18 20.99 27.76
CA GLU A 447 24.11 22.10 27.53
C GLU A 447 23.87 23.28 28.50
N GLU A 448 22.68 23.37 29.09
CA GLU A 448 22.32 24.21 30.25
C GLU A 448 22.70 23.53 31.57
#